data_AF-Q5DLU1-F1
#
_entry.id   AF-Q5DLU1-F1
#
_cell.length_a   1.000
_cell.length_b   1.000
_cell.length_c   1.000
_cell.angle_alpha   90.00
_cell.angle_beta   90.00
_cell.angle_gamma   90.00
#
_symmetry.space_group_name_H-M   'P 1'
#
loop_
_entity.id
_entity.type
_entity.pdbx_description
1 polymer ?
#
loop_
_entity_poly.entity_id
_entity_poly.type
_entity_poly.pdbx_seq_one_letter_code
_entity_poly.pdbx_strand_id
1 'polypeptide(L)' 'MANKVTIGLIQAKNDVHGDEPVHVHKEKAIEKHVRLVREAAAKGAQIICLQEIF' A
#
# COMPACT_ATOMS: atom_id res chain seq x y z
N MET A 1 -4.72 -0.19 -31.70
CA MET A 1 -4.89 -0.80 -30.35
C MET A 1 -4.76 0.31 -29.33
N ALA A 2 -5.65 0.39 -28.35
CA ALA A 2 -5.55 1.42 -27.33
C ALA A 2 -4.51 1.00 -26.28
N ASN A 3 -3.56 1.90 -25.95
CA ASN A 3 -2.59 1.71 -24.87
C ASN A 3 -3.27 1.88 -23.51
N LYS A 4 -4.15 0.93 -23.13
CA LYS A 4 -4.89 0.96 -21.87
C LYS A 4 -4.01 0.47 -20.73
N VAL A 5 -3.87 1.27 -19.67
CA VAL A 5 -3.17 0.91 -18.44
C VAL A 5 -4.13 1.05 -17.26
N THR A 6 -4.17 0.03 -16.41
CA THR A 6 -4.92 0.08 -15.14
C THR A 6 -3.96 0.40 -14.01
N ILE A 7 -4.28 1.40 -13.19
CA ILE A 7 -3.45 1.80 -12.05
C ILE A 7 -4.18 1.60 -10.72
N GLY A 8 -3.41 1.46 -9.64
CA GLY A 8 -3.89 1.43 -8.27
C GLY A 8 -3.28 2.55 -7.44
N LEU A 9 -4.11 3.25 -6.66
CA LEU A 9 -3.66 4.22 -5.66
C LEU A 9 -4.00 3.66 -4.28
N ILE A 10 -2.99 3.42 -3.45
CA ILE A 10 -3.17 2.89 -2.10
C ILE A 10 -3.07 4.02 -1.10
N GLN A 11 -4.15 4.21 -0.33
CA GLN A 11 -4.21 5.10 0.81
C GLN A 11 -4.65 4.30 2.03
N ALA A 12 -3.97 4.46 3.16
CA ALA A 12 -4.35 3.81 4.40
C ALA A 12 -4.13 4.72 5.61
N LYS A 13 -4.22 4.11 6.79
CA LYS A 13 -3.94 4.73 8.09
C LYS A 13 -2.90 3.89 8.84
N ASN A 14 -2.25 4.48 9.84
CA ASN A 14 -1.46 3.74 10.81
C ASN A 14 -2.38 2.86 11.67
N ASP A 15 -1.97 1.61 11.89
CA ASP A 15 -2.75 0.61 12.62
C ASP A 15 -2.29 0.40 14.07
N VAL A 16 -1.24 1.11 14.49
CA VAL A 16 -0.68 1.04 15.85
C VAL A 16 -0.72 2.43 16.51
N HIS A 17 -0.71 2.45 17.84
CA HIS A 17 -0.71 3.70 18.60
C HIS A 17 0.56 4.51 18.34
N GLY A 18 0.48 5.84 18.42
CA GLY A 18 1.60 6.74 18.09
C GLY A 18 2.81 6.66 19.03
N ASP A 19 2.65 6.05 20.20
CA ASP A 19 3.70 5.88 21.21
C ASP A 19 4.47 4.56 21.05
N GLU A 20 4.08 3.72 20.09
CA GLU A 20 4.79 2.48 19.82
C GLU A 20 6.20 2.76 19.28
N PRO A 21 7.17 1.87 19.51
CA PRO A 21 8.49 2.00 18.91
C PRO A 21 8.42 2.02 17.38
N VAL A 22 9.24 2.86 16.75
CA VAL A 22 9.29 3.04 15.27
C VAL A 22 9.37 1.71 14.49
N HIS A 23 10.09 0.71 15.03
CA HIS A 23 10.21 -0.58 14.36
C HIS A 23 8.86 -1.33 14.26
N VAL A 24 7.98 -1.18 15.25
CA VAL A 24 6.63 -1.76 15.27
C VAL A 24 5.76 -1.09 14.20
N HIS A 25 5.80 0.24 14.11
CA HIS A 25 5.10 0.97 13.05
C HIS A 25 5.52 0.50 11.66
N LYS A 26 6.83 0.39 11.43
CA LYS A 26 7.39 -0.03 10.14
C LYS A 26 6.96 -1.45 9.78
N GLU A 27 7.05 -2.39 10.72
CA GLU A 27 6.64 -3.78 10.49
C GLU A 27 5.16 -3.86 10.10
N LYS A 28 4.28 -3.21 10.86
CA LYS A 28 2.83 -3.21 10.60
C LYS A 28 2.45 -2.47 9.32
N ALA A 29 3.12 -1.36 9.01
CA ALA A 29 2.95 -0.69 7.74
C ALA A 29 3.33 -1.61 6.57
N ILE A 30 4.49 -2.26 6.61
CA ILE A 30 4.92 -3.16 5.51
C ILE A 30 3.96 -4.34 5.35
N GLU A 31 3.58 -5.00 6.44
CA GLU A 31 2.65 -6.14 6.41
C GLU A 31 1.33 -5.76 5.70
N LYS A 32 0.75 -4.61 6.08
CA LYS A 32 -0.46 -4.07 5.48
C LYS A 32 -0.30 -3.75 3.99
N HIS A 33 0.76 -3.04 3.62
CA HIS A 33 0.98 -2.60 2.24
C HIS A 33 1.24 -3.78 1.31
N VAL A 34 1.96 -4.80 1.76
CA VAL A 34 2.13 -6.03 0.96
C VAL A 34 0.78 -6.63 0.62
N ARG A 35 -0.16 -6.75 1.56
CA ARG A 35 -1.51 -7.26 1.27
C ARG A 35 -2.27 -6.37 0.28
N LEU A 36 -2.24 -5.06 0.47
CA LEU A 36 -2.95 -4.10 -0.40
C LEU A 36 -2.38 -4.10 -1.83
N VAL A 37 -1.05 -4.22 -1.97
CA VAL A 37 -0.38 -4.36 -3.27
C VAL A 37 -0.82 -5.65 -3.96
N ARG A 38 -0.89 -6.77 -3.23
CA ARG A 38 -1.39 -8.05 -3.79
C ARG A 38 -2.84 -7.96 -4.22
N GLU A 39 -3.68 -7.29 -3.45
CA GLU A 39 -5.07 -7.04 -3.80
C GLU A 39 -5.21 -6.18 -5.07
N ALA A 40 -4.45 -5.08 -5.17
CA ALA A 40 -4.44 -4.23 -6.35
C ALA A 40 -3.94 -4.99 -7.59
N ALA A 41 -2.89 -5.80 -7.45
CA ALA A 41 -2.41 -6.67 -8.51
C ALA A 41 -3.47 -7.70 -8.95
N ALA A 42 -4.18 -8.32 -8.01
CA ALA A 42 -5.28 -9.25 -8.31
C ALA A 42 -6.44 -8.58 -9.05
N LYS A 43 -6.63 -7.27 -8.87
CA LYS A 43 -7.59 -6.42 -9.60
C LYS A 43 -7.07 -5.94 -10.97
N GLY A 44 -5.86 -6.34 -11.38
CA GLY A 44 -5.27 -6.01 -12.67
C GLY A 44 -4.51 -4.68 -12.71
N ALA A 45 -4.17 -4.08 -11.56
CA ALA A 45 -3.31 -2.91 -11.53
C ALA A 45 -1.90 -3.26 -12.05
N GLN A 46 -1.41 -2.45 -12.99
CA GLN A 46 -0.09 -2.58 -13.62
C GLN A 46 0.93 -1.60 -13.03
N ILE A 47 0.44 -0.48 -12.50
CA ILE A 47 1.23 0.52 -11.79
C ILE A 47 0.52 0.81 -10.47
N ILE A 48 1.26 0.77 -9.37
CA ILE A 48 0.73 1.03 -8.03
C ILE A 48 1.52 2.17 -7.41
N CYS A 49 0.82 3.17 -6.88
CA CYS A 49 1.40 4.27 -6.11
C CYS A 49 0.92 4.19 -4.65
N LEU A 50 1.81 4.52 -3.72
CA LEU A 50 1.52 4.65 -2.29
C LEU A 50 1.47 6.15 -1.92
N GLN A 51 0.73 6.52 -0.88
CA GLN A 51 0.71 7.92 -0.40
C GLN A 51 2.07 8.35 0.17
N GLU A 52 2.24 9.65 0.42
CA GLU A 52 3.46 10.18 1.05
C GLU A 52 3.65 9.59 2.47
N ILE A 53 4.90 9.28 2.84
CA ILE A 53 5.29 8.68 4.14
C ILE A 53 4.72 7.26 4.36
N PHE A 54 4.16 6.64 3.31
CA PHE A 54 3.78 5.22 3.35
C PHE A 54 4.92 4.28 2.97
#